data_AF-A0A1F9Y3U9-F1
#
_entry.id   AF-A0A1F9Y3U9-F1
#
_cell.length_a   1.000
_cell.length_b   1.000
_cell.length_c   1.000
_cell.angle_alpha   90.00
_cell.angle_beta   90.00
_cell.angle_gamma   90.00
#
_symmetry.space_group_name_H-M   'P 1'
#
loop_
_entity.id
_entity.type
_entity.pdbx_description
1 polymer ?
#
loop_
_entity_poly.entity_id
_entity_poly.type
_entity_poly.pdbx_seq_one_letter_code
_entity_poly.pdbx_strand_id
1 'polypeptide(L)'
;MVQEAAGYGIQRLKSKTVRDAIIQNISSDFNLTPIIAEAYYQQISNYFSEHTNVSLSAGDVAYQAVAAEEPAGKHIRLTKKVTVRLKLMDMNSDLEVLAEYGLAGLRRHRISRLCRQAYDQSALLSHEDLAMLLTTSPATVKRDVYHLQKQGMFIMTRGTKHDMGPGLSHKTVIIDLYFKGYTFSEVERKTNHTEHSVKRYLADFVQIAALNRQNFSQAQIRMIAQKSDRTVREYLQLYETYNKQNNERLTELLTPEKPGEAAQKKSAPQQGKGDQSHE
;
A
#
# COMPACT_ATOMS: atom_id res chain seq x y z
N MET A 1 33.61 -23.09 42.59
CA MET A 1 32.29 -22.92 43.21
C MET A 1 31.29 -22.65 42.10
N VAL A 2 30.56 -23.68 41.67
CA VAL A 2 29.47 -23.56 40.68
C VAL A 2 28.20 -23.33 41.49
N GLN A 3 27.56 -22.18 41.33
CA GLN A 3 26.26 -21.92 41.94
C GLN A 3 25.24 -22.91 41.37
N GLU A 4 24.86 -23.90 42.18
CA GLU A 4 23.64 -24.69 41.97
C GLU A 4 22.44 -23.74 42.02
N ALA A 5 21.87 -23.44 40.85
CA ALA A 5 20.62 -22.71 40.77
C ALA A 5 19.50 -23.55 41.40
N ALA A 6 18.98 -23.06 42.53
CA ALA A 6 17.94 -23.65 43.34
C ALA A 6 16.79 -24.29 42.55
N GLY A 7 16.42 -25.51 42.94
CA GLY A 7 15.41 -26.38 42.34
C GLY A 7 13.96 -25.92 42.53
N TYR A 8 13.63 -24.70 42.10
CA TYR A 8 12.25 -24.16 42.15
C TYR A 8 11.31 -24.78 41.10
N GLY A 9 11.72 -25.85 40.40
CA GLY A 9 10.88 -26.51 39.40
C GLY A 9 10.45 -25.61 38.24
N ILE A 10 11.22 -24.56 37.95
CA ILE A 10 10.86 -23.48 37.01
C ILE A 10 10.42 -24.01 35.64
N GLN A 11 11.06 -25.08 35.14
CA GLN A 11 10.69 -25.70 33.87
C GLN A 11 9.26 -26.27 33.85
N ARG A 12 8.75 -26.79 34.98
CA ARG A 12 7.37 -27.29 35.10
C ARG A 12 6.33 -26.17 35.19
N LEU A 13 6.75 -24.98 35.64
CA LEU A 13 5.89 -23.80 35.70
C LEU A 13 5.84 -23.09 34.34
N LYS A 14 6.94 -23.12 33.58
CA LYS A 14 7.03 -22.53 32.23
C LYS A 14 6.04 -23.14 31.23
N SER A 15 5.66 -24.41 31.38
CA SER A 15 4.70 -25.08 30.49
C SER A 15 3.23 -24.82 30.86
N LYS A 16 2.95 -24.09 31.95
CA LYS A 16 1.59 -23.77 32.41
C LYS A 16 1.12 -22.44 31.83
N THR A 17 1.20 -22.30 30.53
CA THR A 17 0.72 -21.10 29.82
C THR A 17 -0.49 -21.42 28.98
N VAL A 18 -1.31 -20.39 28.70
CA VAL A 18 -2.43 -20.50 27.76
C VAL A 18 -1.94 -20.90 26.37
N ARG A 19 -0.75 -20.41 25.97
CA ARG A 19 -0.07 -20.78 24.73
C ARG A 19 0.16 -22.28 24.64
N ASP A 20 0.79 -22.87 25.65
CA ASP A 20 1.12 -24.30 25.66
C ASP A 20 -0.15 -25.16 25.69
N ALA A 21 -1.19 -24.73 26.39
CA ALA A 21 -2.49 -25.40 26.38
C ALA A 21 -3.14 -25.39 24.98
N ILE A 22 -3.10 -24.27 24.24
CA ILE A 22 -3.63 -24.20 22.87
C ILE A 22 -2.79 -25.08 21.93
N ILE A 23 -1.47 -25.07 22.04
CA ILE A 23 -0.59 -25.92 21.22
C ILE A 23 -0.87 -27.41 21.48
N GLN A 24 -1.06 -27.78 22.75
CA GLN A 24 -1.42 -29.15 23.13
C GLN A 24 -2.77 -29.57 22.54
N ASN A 25 -3.79 -28.70 22.59
CA ASN A 25 -5.09 -28.96 21.99
C ASN A 25 -4.99 -29.13 20.46
N ILE A 26 -4.28 -28.24 19.77
CA ILE A 26 -4.05 -28.36 18.31
C ILE A 26 -3.34 -29.66 17.96
N SER A 27 -2.32 -30.04 18.75
CA SER A 27 -1.58 -31.29 18.56
C SER A 27 -2.50 -32.52 18.71
N SER A 28 -3.35 -32.53 19.73
CA SER A 28 -4.31 -33.60 20.01
C SER A 28 -5.42 -33.69 18.96
N ASP A 29 -6.12 -32.58 18.70
CA ASP A 29 -7.33 -32.54 17.89
C ASP A 29 -7.04 -32.83 16.40
N PHE A 30 -5.87 -32.42 15.91
CA PHE A 30 -5.46 -32.61 14.51
C PHE A 30 -4.39 -33.70 14.34
N ASN A 31 -4.04 -34.42 15.41
CA ASN A 31 -3.02 -35.47 15.43
C ASN A 31 -1.67 -35.01 14.83
N LEU A 32 -1.23 -33.81 15.23
CA LEU A 32 0.00 -33.15 14.75
C LEU A 32 1.13 -33.32 15.75
N THR A 33 2.37 -33.36 15.28
CA THR A 33 3.54 -33.31 16.18
C THR A 33 3.61 -31.94 16.88
N PRO A 34 4.17 -31.86 18.10
CA PRO A 34 4.22 -30.60 18.86
C PRO A 34 4.87 -29.44 18.09
N ILE A 35 5.91 -29.73 17.31
CA ILE A 35 6.61 -28.71 16.51
C ILE A 35 5.73 -28.15 15.38
N ILE A 36 4.90 -29.00 14.76
CA ILE A 36 3.95 -28.58 13.74
C ILE A 36 2.81 -27.79 14.39
N ALA A 37 2.26 -28.26 15.52
CA ALA A 37 1.22 -27.55 16.25
C ALA A 37 1.67 -26.15 16.71
N GLU A 38 2.92 -26.00 17.16
CA GLU A 38 3.50 -24.70 17.52
C GLU A 38 3.65 -23.77 16.31
N ALA A 39 4.07 -24.29 15.16
CA ALA A 39 4.12 -23.52 13.93
C ALA A 39 2.72 -23.05 13.48
N TYR A 40 1.70 -23.91 13.57
CA TYR A 40 0.31 -23.54 13.31
C TYR A 40 -0.18 -22.45 14.27
N TYR A 41 0.10 -22.58 15.58
CA TYR A 41 -0.27 -21.57 16.56
C TYR A 41 0.36 -20.21 16.24
N GLN A 42 1.66 -20.18 15.90
CA GLN A 42 2.35 -18.94 15.51
C GLN A 42 1.73 -18.34 14.24
N GLN A 43 1.47 -19.17 13.24
CA GLN A 43 0.87 -18.73 11.97
C GLN A 43 -0.54 -18.16 12.17
N ILE A 44 -1.38 -18.83 12.96
CA ILE A 44 -2.73 -18.36 13.31
C ILE A 44 -2.65 -17.07 14.12
N SER A 45 -1.76 -17.00 15.11
CA SER A 45 -1.56 -15.79 15.93
C SER A 45 -1.16 -14.59 15.06
N ASN A 46 -0.27 -14.80 14.09
CA ASN A 46 0.11 -13.79 13.11
C ASN A 46 -1.10 -13.37 12.27
N TYR A 47 -1.89 -14.30 11.73
CA TYR A 47 -3.11 -13.98 10.98
C TYR A 47 -4.10 -13.17 11.80
N PHE A 48 -4.34 -13.54 13.06
CA PHE A 48 -5.21 -12.76 13.94
C PHE A 48 -4.66 -11.36 14.13
N SER A 49 -3.37 -11.21 14.45
CA SER A 49 -2.76 -9.89 14.66
C SER A 49 -2.84 -8.98 13.42
N GLU A 50 -2.72 -9.53 12.21
CA GLU A 50 -2.88 -8.79 10.95
C GLU A 50 -4.32 -8.30 10.72
N HIS A 51 -5.31 -8.98 11.28
CA HIS A 51 -6.74 -8.68 11.07
C HIS A 51 -7.38 -7.91 12.24
N THR A 52 -6.89 -8.09 13.47
CA THR A 52 -7.48 -7.49 14.68
C THR A 52 -6.84 -6.17 15.08
N ASN A 53 -5.59 -5.91 14.67
CA ASN A 53 -4.85 -4.73 15.12
C ASN A 53 -5.09 -3.49 14.22
N VAL A 54 -6.31 -3.35 13.70
CA VAL A 54 -6.71 -2.17 12.95
C VAL A 54 -7.22 -1.13 13.95
N SER A 55 -6.40 -0.14 14.26
CA SER A 55 -6.88 1.07 14.96
C SER A 55 -8.04 1.67 14.13
N LEU A 56 -9.16 2.04 14.74
CA LEU A 56 -10.28 2.66 14.04
C LEU A 56 -10.63 3.97 14.73
N SER A 57 -10.89 5.01 13.94
CA SER A 57 -11.45 6.27 14.42
C SER A 57 -12.97 6.31 14.20
N ALA A 58 -13.64 7.30 14.77
CA ALA A 58 -15.08 7.49 14.58
C ALA A 58 -15.45 7.56 13.07
N GLY A 59 -16.40 6.73 12.64
CA GLY A 59 -16.81 6.63 11.23
C GLY A 59 -15.91 5.77 10.33
N ASP A 60 -14.84 5.17 10.86
CA ASP A 60 -14.03 4.18 10.15
C ASP A 60 -14.65 2.78 10.26
N VAL A 61 -14.40 1.93 9.27
CA VAL A 61 -14.70 0.50 9.28
C VAL A 61 -13.49 -0.29 8.79
N ALA A 62 -13.20 -1.42 9.44
CA ALA A 62 -12.28 -2.43 8.91
C ALA A 62 -13.03 -3.34 7.95
N TYR A 63 -12.56 -3.44 6.70
CA TYR A 63 -13.23 -4.19 5.64
C TYR A 63 -12.27 -5.17 4.97
N GLN A 64 -12.74 -6.38 4.65
CA GLN A 64 -11.98 -7.38 3.91
C GLN A 64 -12.20 -7.20 2.41
N ALA A 65 -11.23 -6.61 1.72
CA ALA A 65 -11.28 -6.38 0.28
C ALA A 65 -10.32 -7.31 -0.47
N VAL A 66 -10.57 -7.55 -1.75
CA VAL A 66 -9.68 -8.36 -2.59
C VAL A 66 -8.38 -7.60 -2.83
N ALA A 67 -7.24 -8.27 -2.69
CA ALA A 67 -5.94 -7.67 -2.94
C ALA A 67 -5.86 -7.17 -4.39
N ALA A 68 -5.30 -5.98 -4.58
CA ALA A 68 -5.30 -5.34 -5.88
C ALA A 68 -4.55 -6.18 -6.94
N GLU A 69 -3.51 -6.92 -6.54
CA GLU A 69 -2.66 -7.73 -7.41
C GLU A 69 -3.27 -9.06 -7.82
N GLU A 70 -4.39 -9.48 -7.22
CA GLU A 70 -5.02 -10.75 -7.61
C GLU A 70 -5.45 -10.69 -9.09
N PRO A 71 -5.27 -11.78 -9.86
CA PRO A 71 -5.72 -11.85 -11.25
C PRO A 71 -7.25 -12.05 -11.36
N ALA A 72 -7.79 -11.84 -12.55
CA ALA A 72 -9.18 -12.17 -12.87
C ALA A 72 -9.39 -13.69 -12.95
N GLY A 73 -10.64 -14.15 -12.86
CA GLY A 73 -11.02 -15.53 -13.11
C GLY A 73 -10.83 -16.52 -11.95
N LYS A 74 -10.12 -16.15 -10.89
CA LYS A 74 -10.13 -16.93 -9.64
C LYS A 74 -11.48 -16.77 -8.94
N HIS A 75 -12.01 -17.87 -8.41
CA HIS A 75 -13.21 -17.83 -7.59
C HIS A 75 -12.99 -16.95 -6.34
N ILE A 76 -13.94 -16.07 -6.01
CA ILE A 76 -13.80 -15.04 -4.96
C ILE A 76 -13.35 -15.62 -3.60
N ARG A 77 -13.81 -16.83 -3.27
CA ARG A 77 -13.42 -17.55 -2.04
C ARG A 77 -11.91 -17.80 -1.95
N LEU A 78 -11.25 -18.02 -3.08
CA LEU A 78 -9.82 -18.35 -3.19
C LEU A 78 -8.94 -17.12 -3.43
N THR A 79 -9.53 -15.94 -3.66
CA THR A 79 -8.75 -14.71 -3.83
C THR A 79 -8.11 -14.28 -2.52
N LYS A 80 -6.87 -13.78 -2.59
CA LYS A 80 -6.20 -13.13 -1.47
C LYS A 80 -6.99 -11.89 -1.06
N LYS A 81 -7.24 -11.77 0.24
CA LYS A 81 -7.95 -10.65 0.85
C LYS A 81 -6.96 -9.85 1.70
N VAL A 82 -7.24 -8.56 1.83
CA VAL A 82 -6.47 -7.63 2.65
C VAL A 82 -7.47 -6.83 3.49
N THR A 83 -7.18 -6.75 4.78
CA THR A 83 -7.91 -5.86 5.69
C THR A 83 -7.57 -4.42 5.37
N VAL A 84 -8.56 -3.62 5.03
CA VAL A 84 -8.41 -2.18 4.78
C VAL A 84 -9.25 -1.36 5.73
N ARG A 85 -8.73 -0.19 6.12
CA ARG A 85 -9.47 0.82 6.88
C ARG A 85 -10.16 1.77 5.93
N LEU A 86 -11.48 1.89 6.05
CA LEU A 86 -12.29 2.73 5.19
C LEU A 86 -13.05 3.77 6.03
N LYS A 87 -12.97 5.04 5.66
CA LYS A 87 -13.73 6.14 6.27
C LYS A 87 -15.13 6.17 5.67
N LEU A 88 -16.07 5.45 6.28
CA LEU A 88 -17.44 5.39 5.78
C LEU A 88 -18.15 6.72 5.98
N MET A 89 -17.96 7.34 7.14
CA MET A 89 -18.54 8.64 7.48
C MET A 89 -17.46 9.62 7.90
N ASP A 90 -17.46 10.78 7.25
CA ASP A 90 -16.64 11.92 7.62
C ASP A 90 -17.55 13.14 7.72
N MET A 91 -18.02 13.45 8.92
CA MET A 91 -19.10 14.43 9.11
C MET A 91 -18.73 15.83 8.59
N ASN A 92 -17.46 16.20 8.64
CA ASN A 92 -17.02 17.51 8.18
C ASN A 92 -17.21 17.64 6.67
N SER A 93 -16.68 16.70 5.89
CA SER A 93 -16.80 16.75 4.41
C SER A 93 -18.17 16.29 3.92
N ASP A 94 -18.78 15.31 4.57
CA ASP A 94 -20.03 14.68 4.11
C ASP A 94 -21.22 15.64 4.25
N LEU A 95 -21.27 16.47 5.30
CA LEU A 95 -22.38 17.41 5.51
C LEU A 95 -22.37 18.54 4.46
N GLU A 96 -21.20 19.07 4.12
CA GLU A 96 -21.05 20.09 3.07
C GLU A 96 -21.55 19.55 1.72
N VAL A 97 -21.09 18.35 1.34
CA VAL A 97 -21.50 17.70 0.09
C VAL A 97 -22.99 17.35 0.11
N LEU A 98 -23.53 16.91 1.25
CA LEU A 98 -24.96 16.60 1.38
C LEU A 98 -25.81 17.84 1.18
N ALA A 99 -25.42 18.98 1.77
CA ALA A 99 -26.13 20.24 1.64
C ALA A 99 -26.15 20.76 0.19
N GLU A 100 -25.02 20.63 -0.52
CA GLU A 100 -24.87 21.18 -1.88
C GLU A 100 -25.39 20.23 -2.98
N TYR A 101 -25.17 18.92 -2.84
CA TYR A 101 -25.40 17.94 -3.91
C TYR A 101 -26.39 16.82 -3.55
N GLY A 102 -26.98 16.86 -2.35
CA GLY A 102 -27.96 15.88 -1.87
C GLY A 102 -27.40 14.46 -1.70
N LEU A 103 -28.29 13.49 -1.47
CA LEU A 103 -27.91 12.10 -1.19
C LEU A 103 -27.14 11.43 -2.34
N ALA A 104 -27.46 11.76 -3.59
CA ALA A 104 -26.75 11.22 -4.74
C ALA A 104 -25.33 11.79 -4.85
N GLY A 105 -25.12 13.07 -4.53
CA GLY A 105 -23.80 13.69 -4.45
C GLY A 105 -22.97 13.10 -3.32
N LEU A 106 -23.56 12.98 -2.12
CA LEU A 106 -22.92 12.35 -0.97
C LEU A 106 -22.47 10.92 -1.27
N ARG A 107 -23.34 10.10 -1.89
CA ARG A 107 -22.98 8.73 -2.25
C ARG A 107 -21.81 8.68 -3.23
N ARG A 108 -21.80 9.55 -4.25
CA ARG A 108 -20.70 9.68 -5.21
C ARG A 108 -19.39 10.12 -4.55
N HIS A 109 -19.46 11.08 -3.64
CA HIS A 109 -18.32 11.53 -2.83
C HIS A 109 -17.74 10.38 -1.99
N ARG A 110 -18.61 9.61 -1.32
CA ARG A 110 -18.21 8.42 -0.55
C ARG A 110 -17.60 7.33 -1.43
N ILE A 111 -18.18 7.03 -2.60
CA ILE A 111 -17.62 6.05 -3.55
C ILE A 111 -16.18 6.42 -3.92
N SER A 112 -15.94 7.69 -4.27
CA SER A 112 -14.60 8.19 -4.58
C SER A 112 -13.63 7.97 -3.41
N ARG A 113 -14.02 8.42 -2.20
CA ARG A 113 -13.20 8.27 -0.98
C ARG A 113 -12.86 6.82 -0.69
N LEU A 114 -13.84 5.93 -0.70
CA LEU A 114 -13.67 4.51 -0.36
C LEU A 114 -12.79 3.78 -1.37
N CYS A 115 -13.01 4.00 -2.68
CA CYS A 115 -12.17 3.41 -3.72
C CYS A 115 -10.71 3.87 -3.61
N ARG A 116 -10.48 5.16 -3.35
CA ARG A 116 -9.15 5.72 -3.13
C ARG A 116 -8.45 5.05 -1.94
N GLN A 117 -9.12 5.02 -0.79
CA GLN A 117 -8.56 4.44 0.45
C GLN A 117 -8.25 2.95 0.32
N ALA A 118 -9.13 2.18 -0.32
CA ALA A 118 -8.89 0.77 -0.59
C ALA A 118 -7.66 0.59 -1.50
N TYR A 119 -7.57 1.38 -2.58
CA TYR A 119 -6.46 1.31 -3.52
C TYR A 119 -5.12 1.70 -2.89
N ASP A 120 -5.10 2.76 -2.08
CA ASP A 120 -3.91 3.20 -1.34
C ASP A 120 -3.37 2.11 -0.38
N GLN A 121 -4.27 1.23 0.10
CA GLN A 121 -3.96 0.07 0.95
C GLN A 121 -3.82 -1.23 0.15
N SER A 122 -3.57 -1.15 -1.16
CA SER A 122 -3.35 -2.31 -2.04
C SER A 122 -4.53 -3.27 -2.14
N ALA A 123 -5.76 -2.78 -1.99
CA ALA A 123 -6.98 -3.54 -2.19
C ALA A 123 -7.93 -2.87 -3.21
N LEU A 124 -8.95 -3.60 -3.65
CA LEU A 124 -9.96 -3.12 -4.58
C LEU A 124 -11.35 -3.49 -4.09
N LEU A 125 -12.26 -2.53 -4.18
CA LEU A 125 -13.68 -2.75 -3.91
C LEU A 125 -14.41 -3.10 -5.21
N SER A 126 -15.26 -4.11 -5.15
CA SER A 126 -16.25 -4.44 -6.18
C SER A 126 -17.46 -3.50 -6.10
N HIS A 127 -18.34 -3.56 -7.09
CA HIS A 127 -19.59 -2.78 -7.04
C HIS A 127 -20.51 -3.29 -5.94
N GLU A 128 -20.45 -4.59 -5.65
CA GLU A 128 -21.17 -5.28 -4.59
C GLU A 128 -20.69 -4.82 -3.21
N ASP A 129 -19.36 -4.70 -3.01
CA ASP A 129 -18.79 -4.18 -1.77
C ASP A 129 -19.28 -2.75 -1.50
N LEU A 130 -19.19 -1.87 -2.51
CA LEU A 130 -19.64 -0.49 -2.40
C LEU A 130 -21.15 -0.40 -2.17
N ALA A 131 -21.94 -1.27 -2.80
CA ALA A 131 -23.38 -1.32 -2.63
C ALA A 131 -23.74 -1.70 -1.19
N MET A 132 -23.06 -2.70 -0.62
CA MET A 132 -23.23 -3.10 0.78
C MET A 132 -22.81 -1.99 1.74
N LEU A 133 -21.63 -1.41 1.56
CA LEU A 133 -21.10 -0.36 2.42
C LEU A 133 -21.99 0.90 2.44
N LEU A 134 -22.56 1.26 1.29
CA LEU A 134 -23.36 2.48 1.14
C LEU A 134 -24.87 2.24 1.15
N THR A 135 -25.30 1.03 1.51
CA THR A 135 -26.71 0.62 1.59
C THR A 135 -27.49 1.00 0.32
N THR A 136 -26.96 0.62 -0.83
CA THR A 136 -27.54 0.88 -2.15
C THR A 136 -27.52 -0.39 -3.01
N SER A 137 -27.78 -0.27 -4.31
CA SER A 137 -27.72 -1.39 -5.25
C SER A 137 -26.47 -1.32 -6.15
N PRO A 138 -25.91 -2.46 -6.61
CA PRO A 138 -24.79 -2.49 -7.54
C PRO A 138 -25.08 -1.72 -8.84
N ALA A 139 -26.34 -1.75 -9.31
CA ALA A 139 -26.78 -0.97 -10.46
C ALA A 139 -26.65 0.55 -10.23
N THR A 140 -26.93 1.02 -9.01
CA THR A 140 -26.77 2.44 -8.65
C THR A 140 -25.30 2.82 -8.54
N VAL A 141 -24.49 1.99 -7.89
CA VAL A 141 -23.03 2.17 -7.85
C VAL A 141 -22.45 2.25 -9.27
N LYS A 142 -22.85 1.35 -10.18
CA LYS A 142 -22.38 1.37 -11.57
C LYS A 142 -22.70 2.69 -12.29
N ARG A 143 -23.92 3.23 -12.11
CA ARG A 143 -24.31 4.53 -12.67
C ARG A 143 -23.51 5.68 -12.07
N ASP A 144 -23.29 5.66 -10.76
CA ASP A 144 -22.49 6.67 -10.07
C ASP A 144 -21.03 6.64 -10.50
N VAL A 145 -20.41 5.45 -10.56
CA VAL A 145 -19.04 5.26 -11.06
C VAL A 145 -18.91 5.80 -12.48
N TYR A 146 -19.86 5.49 -13.36
CA TYR A 146 -19.88 6.03 -14.72
C TYR A 146 -19.98 7.56 -14.73
N HIS A 147 -20.85 8.14 -13.90
CA HIS A 147 -20.97 9.59 -13.77
C HIS A 147 -19.67 10.24 -13.31
N LEU A 148 -19.01 9.68 -12.30
CA LEU A 148 -17.74 10.19 -11.79
C LEU A 148 -16.64 10.10 -12.86
N GLN A 149 -16.57 8.99 -13.59
CA GLN A 149 -15.64 8.82 -14.70
C GLN A 149 -15.89 9.83 -15.83
N LYS A 150 -17.15 10.16 -16.13
CA LYS A 150 -17.50 11.20 -17.11
C LYS A 150 -17.10 12.61 -16.68
N GLN A 151 -17.05 12.87 -15.37
CA GLN A 151 -16.50 14.10 -14.81
C GLN A 151 -14.96 14.12 -14.80
N GLY A 152 -14.32 13.09 -15.35
CA GLY A 152 -12.87 12.94 -15.38
C GLY A 152 -12.27 12.44 -14.08
N MET A 153 -13.10 12.00 -13.11
CA MET A 153 -12.61 11.37 -11.88
C MET A 153 -12.29 9.90 -12.12
N PHE A 154 -11.09 9.51 -11.75
CA PHE A 154 -10.66 8.14 -11.85
C PHE A 154 -11.17 7.34 -10.65
N ILE A 155 -12.03 6.35 -10.91
CA ILE A 155 -12.58 5.45 -9.88
C ILE A 155 -12.06 4.04 -10.12
N MET A 156 -11.16 3.61 -9.25
CA MET A 156 -10.50 2.30 -9.35
C MET A 156 -11.31 1.25 -8.58
N THR A 157 -12.24 0.59 -9.28
CA THR A 157 -12.94 -0.60 -8.77
C THR A 157 -12.24 -1.88 -9.21
N ARG A 158 -12.63 -3.01 -8.62
CA ARG A 158 -12.11 -4.32 -9.04
C ARG A 158 -12.42 -4.63 -10.52
N GLY A 159 -13.64 -4.33 -10.96
CA GLY A 159 -14.05 -4.49 -12.37
C GLY A 159 -13.21 -3.60 -13.29
N THR A 160 -13.11 -2.31 -12.96
CA THR A 160 -12.30 -1.35 -13.73
C THR A 160 -10.86 -1.80 -13.89
N LYS A 161 -10.22 -2.31 -12.83
CA LYS A 161 -8.84 -2.80 -12.94
C LYS A 161 -8.69 -3.96 -13.93
N HIS A 162 -9.66 -4.86 -13.99
CA HIS A 162 -9.64 -5.98 -14.91
C HIS A 162 -9.95 -5.56 -16.35
N ASP A 163 -10.84 -4.60 -16.51
CA ASP A 163 -11.27 -4.09 -17.82
C ASP A 163 -10.19 -3.21 -18.49
N MET A 164 -9.23 -2.66 -17.74
CA MET A 164 -8.10 -1.87 -18.28
C MET A 164 -7.13 -2.67 -19.17
N GLY A 165 -7.29 -4.00 -19.24
CA GLY A 165 -6.41 -4.88 -20.00
C GLY A 165 -5.00 -5.01 -19.38
N PRO A 166 -4.15 -5.89 -19.95
CA PRO A 166 -2.82 -6.17 -19.40
C PRO A 166 -1.80 -5.03 -19.56
N GLY A 167 -2.16 -3.90 -20.20
CA GLY A 167 -1.20 -2.89 -20.66
C GLY A 167 -1.00 -1.63 -19.80
N LEU A 168 -1.93 -1.28 -18.89
CA LEU A 168 -1.87 0.01 -18.17
C LEU A 168 -2.12 -0.16 -16.66
N SER A 169 -1.10 0.10 -15.84
CA SER A 169 -1.32 0.36 -14.41
C SER A 169 -1.85 1.77 -14.19
N HIS A 170 -2.74 1.90 -13.21
CA HIS A 170 -3.22 3.20 -12.70
C HIS A 170 -2.06 4.12 -12.29
N LYS A 171 -0.99 3.58 -11.71
CA LYS A 171 0.19 4.37 -11.32
C LYS A 171 0.88 5.00 -12.53
N THR A 172 0.97 4.24 -13.62
CA THR A 172 1.53 4.65 -14.91
C THR A 172 0.69 5.79 -15.51
N VAL A 173 -0.64 5.73 -15.41
CA VAL A 173 -1.53 6.83 -15.84
C VAL A 173 -1.32 8.12 -15.02
N ILE A 174 -1.11 8.00 -13.70
CA ILE A 174 -0.86 9.16 -12.83
C ILE A 174 0.46 9.84 -13.21
N ILE A 175 1.52 9.05 -13.40
CA ILE A 175 2.84 9.56 -13.81
C ILE A 175 2.77 10.16 -15.21
N ASP A 176 2.03 9.54 -16.13
CA ASP A 176 1.78 10.07 -17.46
C ASP A 176 1.09 11.44 -17.42
N LEU A 177 0.09 11.64 -16.55
CA LEU A 177 -0.52 12.96 -16.33
C LEU A 177 0.50 13.98 -15.80
N TYR A 178 1.37 13.58 -14.87
CA TYR A 178 2.42 14.47 -14.39
C TYR A 178 3.36 14.92 -15.52
N PHE A 179 3.81 14.02 -16.39
CA PHE A 179 4.69 14.38 -17.51
C PHE A 179 3.97 15.18 -18.61
N LYS A 180 2.65 15.09 -18.71
CA LYS A 180 1.80 15.92 -19.58
C LYS A 180 1.62 17.37 -19.10
N GLY A 181 2.22 17.77 -17.98
CA GLY A 181 2.21 19.15 -17.51
C GLY A 181 1.17 19.45 -16.44
N TYR A 182 0.32 18.50 -16.04
CA TYR A 182 -0.65 18.72 -14.98
C TYR A 182 0.04 18.95 -13.63
N THR A 183 -0.47 19.91 -12.86
CA THR A 183 -0.02 20.18 -11.48
C THR A 183 -0.47 19.07 -10.54
N PHE A 184 0.14 18.97 -9.36
CA PHE A 184 -0.27 17.98 -8.36
C PHE A 184 -1.77 18.08 -8.05
N SER A 185 -2.28 19.28 -7.77
CA SER A 185 -3.69 19.48 -7.48
C SER A 185 -4.62 19.08 -8.63
N GLU A 186 -4.21 19.24 -9.88
CA GLU A 186 -5.00 18.78 -11.04
C GLU A 186 -4.98 17.26 -11.19
N VAL A 187 -3.81 16.64 -10.94
CA VAL A 187 -3.68 15.18 -10.91
C VAL A 187 -4.52 14.61 -9.78
N GLU A 188 -4.54 15.23 -8.60
CA GLU A 188 -5.40 14.83 -7.48
C GLU A 188 -6.88 14.90 -7.88
N ARG A 189 -7.32 16.02 -8.46
CA ARG A 189 -8.72 16.20 -8.92
C ARG A 189 -9.13 15.17 -9.98
N LYS A 190 -8.23 14.84 -10.92
CA LYS A 190 -8.50 13.88 -12.00
C LYS A 190 -8.43 12.43 -11.53
N THR A 191 -7.48 12.12 -10.66
CA THR A 191 -7.18 10.73 -10.32
C THR A 191 -7.74 10.29 -8.97
N ASN A 192 -8.29 11.23 -8.19
CA ASN A 192 -8.63 11.05 -6.78
C ASN A 192 -7.47 10.42 -6.02
N HIS A 193 -6.23 10.81 -6.31
CA HIS A 193 -5.09 10.48 -5.46
C HIS A 193 -4.75 11.67 -4.60
N THR A 194 -4.14 11.41 -3.45
CA THR A 194 -3.51 12.48 -2.69
C THR A 194 -2.16 12.79 -3.29
N GLU A 195 -1.68 14.01 -3.08
CA GLU A 195 -0.35 14.47 -3.44
C GLU A 195 0.70 13.53 -2.86
N HIS A 196 0.48 13.04 -1.64
CA HIS A 196 1.33 12.02 -1.01
C HIS A 196 1.42 10.73 -1.84
N SER A 197 0.29 10.20 -2.32
CA SER A 197 0.27 9.02 -3.20
C SER A 197 0.95 9.30 -4.54
N VAL A 198 0.72 10.46 -5.14
CA VAL A 198 1.38 10.87 -6.40
C VAL A 198 2.90 10.98 -6.22
N LYS A 199 3.36 11.66 -5.16
CA LYS A 199 4.79 11.79 -4.80
C LYS A 199 5.45 10.42 -4.61
N ARG A 200 4.77 9.49 -3.92
CA ARG A 200 5.26 8.11 -3.76
C ARG A 200 5.44 7.40 -5.10
N TYR A 201 4.49 7.55 -6.04
CA TYR A 201 4.62 6.93 -7.36
C TYR A 201 5.73 7.57 -8.20
N LEU A 202 5.92 8.89 -8.09
CA LEU A 202 7.04 9.59 -8.73
C LEU A 202 8.39 9.15 -8.14
N ALA A 203 8.48 8.98 -6.82
CA ALA A 203 9.70 8.48 -6.18
C ALA A 203 10.06 7.06 -6.66
N ASP A 204 9.07 6.16 -6.72
CA ASP A 204 9.24 4.83 -7.31
C ASP A 204 9.72 4.90 -8.77
N PHE A 205 9.18 5.85 -9.55
CA PHE A 205 9.57 6.08 -10.94
C PHE A 205 11.00 6.58 -11.07
N VAL A 206 11.38 7.59 -10.28
CA VAL A 206 12.73 8.17 -10.26
C VAL A 206 13.76 7.10 -9.92
N GLN A 207 13.48 6.24 -8.93
CA GLN A 207 14.36 5.12 -8.58
C GLN A 207 14.58 4.19 -9.78
N ILE A 208 13.51 3.77 -10.46
CA ILE A 208 13.59 2.87 -11.62
C ILE A 208 14.33 3.54 -12.79
N ALA A 209 14.02 4.80 -13.08
CA ALA A 209 14.66 5.57 -14.15
C ALA A 209 16.15 5.81 -13.89
N ALA A 210 16.55 6.09 -12.65
CA ALA A 210 17.95 6.25 -12.26
C ALA A 210 18.75 4.95 -12.43
N LEU A 211 18.17 3.80 -12.03
CA LEU A 211 18.79 2.49 -12.25
C LEU A 211 18.89 2.16 -13.75
N ASN A 212 17.89 2.53 -14.55
CA ASN A 212 17.96 2.36 -15.99
C ASN A 212 19.08 3.18 -16.64
N ARG A 213 19.30 4.43 -16.20
CA ARG A 213 20.42 5.27 -16.66
C ARG A 213 21.80 4.69 -16.30
N GLN A 214 21.87 3.88 -15.25
CA GLN A 214 23.09 3.16 -14.85
C GLN A 214 23.25 1.83 -15.60
N ASN A 215 22.41 1.55 -16.61
CA ASN A 215 22.44 0.35 -17.45
C ASN A 215 22.21 -0.98 -16.70
N PHE A 216 21.47 -0.95 -15.58
CA PHE A 216 21.01 -2.19 -14.95
C PHE A 216 19.94 -2.88 -15.82
N SER A 217 19.99 -4.22 -15.87
CA SER A 217 18.95 -5.01 -16.56
C SER A 217 17.61 -4.94 -15.82
N GLN A 218 16.50 -5.15 -16.54
CA GLN A 218 15.15 -5.14 -15.93
C GLN A 218 15.04 -6.09 -14.72
N ALA A 219 15.68 -7.26 -14.79
CA ALA A 219 15.71 -8.22 -13.69
C ALA A 219 16.46 -7.68 -12.45
N GLN A 220 17.59 -7.00 -12.65
CA GLN A 220 18.33 -6.35 -11.56
C GLN A 220 17.54 -5.20 -10.95
N ILE A 221 16.93 -4.35 -11.79
CA ILE A 221 16.08 -3.22 -11.35
C ILE A 221 14.93 -3.73 -10.49
N ARG A 222 14.24 -4.80 -10.92
CA ARG A 222 13.16 -5.44 -10.17
C ARG A 222 13.61 -5.86 -8.77
N MET A 223 14.79 -6.50 -8.66
CA MET A 223 15.33 -6.96 -7.38
C MET A 223 15.72 -5.81 -6.46
N ILE A 224 16.39 -4.78 -7.00
CA ILE A 224 16.87 -3.62 -6.23
C ILE A 224 15.70 -2.74 -5.76
N ALA A 225 14.76 -2.43 -6.66
CA ALA A 225 13.62 -1.57 -6.36
C ALA A 225 12.51 -2.28 -5.57
N GLN A 226 12.59 -3.61 -5.40
CA GLN A 226 11.57 -4.45 -4.79
C GLN A 226 10.17 -4.21 -5.38
N LYS A 227 10.09 -4.05 -6.70
CA LYS A 227 8.82 -3.83 -7.43
C LYS A 227 8.48 -5.06 -8.27
N SER A 228 7.22 -5.12 -8.69
CA SER A 228 6.80 -6.16 -9.63
C SER A 228 7.49 -5.97 -10.98
N ASP A 229 7.76 -7.09 -11.66
CA ASP A 229 8.33 -7.13 -13.00
C ASP A 229 7.54 -6.27 -14.00
N ARG A 230 6.22 -6.29 -13.86
CA ARG A 230 5.31 -5.45 -14.64
C ARG A 230 5.50 -3.96 -14.37
N THR A 231 5.56 -3.53 -13.11
CA THR A 231 5.75 -2.11 -12.76
C THR A 231 7.06 -1.56 -13.32
N VAL A 232 8.13 -2.35 -13.25
CA VAL A 232 9.42 -1.98 -13.83
C VAL A 232 9.28 -1.79 -15.34
N ARG A 233 8.68 -2.74 -16.06
CA ARG A 233 8.46 -2.60 -17.52
C ARG A 233 7.67 -1.35 -17.90
N GLU A 234 6.55 -1.10 -17.21
CA GLU A 234 5.68 0.06 -17.53
C GLU A 234 6.40 1.39 -17.28
N TYR A 235 7.18 1.50 -16.21
CA TYR A 235 7.93 2.71 -15.90
C TYR A 235 9.11 2.93 -16.85
N LEU A 236 9.78 1.85 -17.27
CA LEU A 236 10.81 1.92 -18.31
C LEU A 236 10.24 2.39 -19.65
N GLN A 237 9.05 1.89 -20.02
CA GLN A 237 8.37 2.33 -21.25
C GLN A 237 7.97 3.81 -21.20
N LEU A 238 7.46 4.28 -20.04
CA LEU A 238 7.19 5.70 -19.81
C LEU A 238 8.48 6.53 -19.91
N TYR A 239 9.56 6.08 -19.26
CA TYR A 239 10.86 6.74 -19.30
C TYR A 239 11.36 6.89 -20.74
N GLU A 240 11.36 5.82 -21.53
CA GLU A 240 11.79 5.87 -22.93
C GLU A 240 10.94 6.84 -23.77
N THR A 241 9.63 6.86 -23.53
CA THR A 241 8.69 7.72 -24.26
C THR A 241 8.98 9.20 -23.98
N TYR A 242 9.07 9.57 -22.70
CA TYR A 242 9.31 10.97 -22.31
C TYR A 242 10.75 11.43 -22.50
N ASN A 243 11.72 10.51 -22.45
CA ASN A 243 13.11 10.78 -22.81
C ASN A 243 13.25 11.09 -24.30
N LYS A 244 12.56 10.35 -25.18
CA LYS A 244 12.52 10.65 -26.62
C LYS A 244 11.85 11.99 -26.93
N GLN A 245 10.91 12.43 -26.09
CA GLN A 245 10.21 13.70 -26.22
C GLN A 245 10.98 14.89 -25.62
N ASN A 246 12.17 14.68 -25.05
CA ASN A 246 12.95 15.71 -24.34
C ASN A 246 12.11 16.47 -23.29
N ASN A 247 11.31 15.74 -22.52
CA ASN A 247 10.42 16.34 -21.53
C ASN A 247 11.22 17.05 -20.41
N GLU A 248 10.95 18.34 -20.19
CA GLU A 248 11.66 19.17 -19.21
C GLU A 248 11.54 18.63 -17.78
N ARG A 249 10.32 18.23 -17.37
CA ARG A 249 10.06 17.68 -16.02
C ARG A 249 10.81 16.38 -15.76
N LEU A 250 11.03 15.56 -16.78
CA LEU A 250 11.83 14.33 -16.66
C LEU A 250 13.30 14.67 -16.38
N THR A 251 13.83 15.67 -17.09
CA THR A 251 15.21 16.13 -16.91
C THR A 251 15.39 16.73 -15.52
N GLU A 252 14.47 17.58 -15.07
CA GLU A 252 14.48 18.16 -13.72
C GLU A 252 14.44 17.09 -12.62
N LEU A 253 13.53 16.12 -12.72
CA LEU A 253 13.39 15.04 -11.74
C LEU A 253 14.63 14.14 -11.60
N LEU A 254 15.42 14.01 -12.67
CA LEU A 254 16.59 13.13 -12.71
C LEU A 254 17.91 13.90 -12.54
N THR A 255 17.87 15.22 -12.44
CA THR A 255 19.05 16.03 -12.15
C THR A 255 19.15 16.17 -10.63
N PRO A 256 20.20 15.61 -9.99
CA PRO A 256 20.34 15.75 -8.55
C PRO A 256 20.53 17.23 -8.20
N GLU A 257 19.71 17.76 -7.29
CA GLU A 257 19.99 19.06 -6.67
C GLU A 257 21.36 18.98 -5.99
N LYS A 258 22.27 19.90 -6.33
CA LYS A 258 23.55 20.02 -5.64
C LYS A 258 23.26 20.27 -4.15
N PRO A 259 23.89 19.53 -3.21
CA PRO A 259 23.75 19.84 -1.80
C PRO A 259 24.12 21.30 -1.57
N GLY A 260 23.20 22.08 -1.00
CA GLY A 260 23.48 23.47 -0.62
C GLY A 260 24.70 23.53 0.30
N GLU A 261 25.50 24.59 0.16
CA GLU A 261 26.79 24.81 0.84
C GLU A 261 26.74 24.66 2.38
N ALA A 262 25.54 24.66 2.98
CA ALA A 262 25.31 24.40 4.40
C ALA A 262 25.62 22.96 4.86
N ALA A 263 25.62 21.97 3.96
CA ALA A 263 25.88 20.57 4.30
C ALA A 263 27.37 20.20 4.36
N GLN A 264 28.26 21.02 3.78
CA GLN A 264 29.69 20.72 3.70
C GLN A 264 30.47 20.99 5.00
N LYS A 265 29.86 21.63 6.01
CA LYS A 265 30.56 22.01 7.26
C LYS A 265 30.54 20.97 8.39
N LYS A 266 30.00 19.76 8.22
CA LYS A 266 29.90 18.76 9.31
C LYS A 266 30.82 17.54 9.19
N SER A 267 31.79 17.55 8.28
CA SER A 267 32.71 16.42 8.12
C SER A 267 34.17 16.88 8.13
N ALA A 268 34.64 17.44 9.25
CA ALA A 268 36.06 17.50 9.55
C ALA A 268 36.39 16.39 10.56
N PRO A 269 37.36 15.49 10.28
CA PRO A 269 37.73 14.44 11.22
C PRO A 269 38.40 15.05 12.45
N GLN A 270 37.88 14.75 13.64
CA GLN A 270 38.51 15.07 14.91
C GLN A 270 39.82 14.26 15.00
N GLN A 271 40.97 14.94 14.91
CA GLN A 271 42.27 14.35 15.22
C GLN A 271 42.28 13.94 16.71
N GLY A 272 42.28 12.64 16.96
CA GLY A 272 42.52 12.09 18.29
C GLY A 272 43.93 12.48 18.74
N LYS A 273 44.02 13.22 19.84
CA LYS A 273 45.28 13.43 20.56
C LYS A 273 45.81 12.07 21.01
N GLY A 274 46.97 11.69 20.51
CA GLY A 274 47.74 10.58 21.03
C GLY A 274 48.15 10.88 22.47
N ASP A 275 47.83 9.95 23.36
CA ASP A 275 48.29 9.93 24.74
C ASP A 275 49.74 9.42 24.74
N GLN A 276 50.68 10.31 25.00
CA GLN A 276 52.05 9.99 25.39
C GLN A 276 52.23 10.54 26.81
N SER A 277 52.68 9.66 27.72
CA SER A 277 53.21 9.87 29.10
C SER A 277 52.46 8.96 30.08
N HIS A 278 53.03 8.18 31.00
CA HIS A 278 54.41 7.86 31.40
C HIS A 278 54.29 6.68 32.41
N GLU A 279 55.38 5.90 32.51
CA GLU A 279 55.72 4.87 33.54
C GLU A 279 55.10 3.47 33.46
#